data_AF-A0A2N8ZCX7-F1
#
_entry.id   AF-A0A2N8ZCX7-F1
#
_cell.length_a   1.000
_cell.length_b   1.000
_cell.length_c   1.000
_cell.angle_alpha   90.00
_cell.angle_beta   90.00
_cell.angle_gamma   90.00
#
_symmetry.space_group_name_H-M   'P 1'
#
loop_
_entity.id
_entity.type
_entity.pdbx_description
1 polymer ?
#
loop_
_entity_poly.entity_id
_entity_poly.type
_entity_poly.pdbx_seq_one_letter_code
_entity_poly.pdbx_strand_id
1 'polypeptide(L)'
;MDLQQVTSLDVSELEPPQPMQLITAALQKLAIGEVVSVKHRRIPFPLFDMLAGRFDYFCDEITSSHYQIYFWQLKDSKAKALAEHLSLNSRSKDQRDLEKLDLEKLALKKLGNHKSSSEHDK
;
A
#
# COMPACT_ATOMS: atom_id res chain seq x y z
N MET A 1 -16.70 -10.49 -6.66
CA MET A 1 -15.48 -10.50 -5.83
C MET A 1 -15.75 -9.57 -4.66
N ASP A 2 -15.89 -10.13 -3.47
CA ASP A 2 -16.25 -9.36 -2.28
C ASP A 2 -15.01 -8.70 -1.68
N LEU A 3 -14.88 -7.39 -1.87
CA LEU A 3 -13.84 -6.57 -1.25
C LEU A 3 -14.01 -6.46 0.28
N GLN A 4 -15.11 -6.98 0.83
CA GLN A 4 -15.42 -7.04 2.26
C GLN A 4 -14.46 -7.94 3.05
N GLN A 5 -13.66 -8.78 2.37
CA GLN A 5 -12.75 -9.75 2.98
C GLN A 5 -11.31 -9.23 3.11
N VAL A 6 -11.05 -7.96 2.80
CA VAL A 6 -9.72 -7.37 2.84
C VAL A 6 -9.66 -6.31 3.93
N THR A 7 -8.81 -6.53 4.93
CA THR A 7 -8.53 -5.56 5.98
C THR A 7 -7.26 -4.80 5.64
N SER A 8 -7.37 -3.50 5.34
CA SER A 8 -6.22 -2.64 5.04
C SER A 8 -5.69 -1.96 6.30
N LEU A 9 -4.40 -2.10 6.58
CA LEU A 9 -3.67 -1.38 7.63
C LEU A 9 -2.55 -0.54 7.01
N ASP A 10 -2.55 0.76 7.26
CA ASP A 10 -1.38 1.60 7.02
C ASP A 10 -0.58 1.73 8.32
N VAL A 11 0.66 1.25 8.31
CA VAL A 11 1.59 1.37 9.43
C VAL A 11 2.86 2.12 9.01
N SER A 12 2.83 2.79 7.87
CA SER A 12 3.99 3.42 7.25
C SER A 12 4.50 4.62 8.08
N GLU A 13 3.60 5.33 8.75
CA GLU A 13 3.89 6.47 9.60
C GLU A 13 4.22 6.10 11.06
N LEU A 14 4.08 4.82 11.43
CA LEU A 14 4.27 4.38 12.81
C LEU A 14 5.74 4.12 13.15
N GLU A 15 6.06 4.33 14.43
CA GLU A 15 7.38 4.07 14.98
C GLU A 15 7.45 2.66 15.59
N PRO A 16 8.59 1.95 15.45
CA PRO A 16 8.78 0.67 16.13
C PRO A 16 8.63 0.84 17.65
N PRO A 17 7.91 -0.07 18.35
CA PRO A 17 7.37 -1.38 17.93
C PRO A 17 5.89 -1.37 17.49
N GLN A 18 5.23 -0.21 17.44
CA GLN A 18 3.80 -0.06 17.12
C GLN A 18 3.35 -0.77 15.82
N PRO A 19 4.05 -0.69 14.67
CA PRO A 19 3.62 -1.35 13.44
C PRO A 19 3.46 -2.85 13.63
N MET A 20 4.40 -3.49 14.34
CA MET A 20 4.33 -4.92 14.61
C MET A 20 3.10 -5.27 15.46
N GLN A 21 2.83 -4.52 16.53
CA GLN A 21 1.71 -4.81 17.43
C GLN A 21 0.37 -4.77 16.70
N LEU A 22 0.17 -3.80 15.81
CA LEU A 22 -1.05 -3.70 15.01
C LEU A 22 -1.17 -4.84 14.00
N ILE A 23 -0.10 -5.18 13.30
CA ILE A 23 -0.09 -6.30 12.35
C ILE A 23 -0.46 -7.59 13.07
N THR A 24 0.20 -7.91 14.18
CA THR A 24 -0.09 -9.13 14.95
C THR A 24 -1.52 -9.14 15.48
N ALA A 25 -2.04 -8.00 15.97
CA ALA A 25 -3.41 -7.90 16.46
C ALA A 25 -4.45 -8.11 15.33
N ALA A 26 -4.17 -7.63 14.12
CA ALA A 26 -5.01 -7.87 12.95
C ALA A 26 -4.98 -9.35 12.54
N LEU A 27 -3.78 -9.96 12.50
CA LEU A 27 -3.62 -11.38 12.16
C LEU A 27 -4.30 -12.31 13.15
N GLN A 28 -4.35 -11.96 14.44
CA GLN A 28 -5.07 -12.72 15.46
C GLN A 28 -6.59 -12.75 15.23
N LYS A 29 -7.14 -11.75 14.54
CA LYS A 29 -8.57 -11.65 14.23
C LYS A 29 -8.90 -12.20 12.85
N LEU A 30 -7.90 -12.57 12.06
CA LEU A 30 -8.05 -12.95 10.66
C LEU A 30 -8.80 -14.28 10.51
N ALA A 31 -9.97 -14.24 9.87
CA ALA A 31 -10.75 -15.43 9.58
C ALA A 31 -10.34 -16.11 8.25
N ILE A 32 -10.86 -17.31 8.04
CA ILE A 32 -10.73 -18.04 6.76
C ILE A 32 -11.46 -17.27 5.66
N GLY A 33 -10.81 -17.09 4.53
CA GLY A 33 -11.25 -16.34 3.36
C GLY A 33 -10.86 -14.87 3.39
N GLU A 34 -10.26 -14.38 4.48
CA GLU A 34 -9.85 -12.98 4.63
C GLU A 34 -8.36 -12.77 4.38
N VAL A 35 -8.02 -11.54 3.99
CA VAL A 35 -6.64 -11.09 3.74
C VAL A 35 -6.39 -9.80 4.51
N VAL A 36 -5.25 -9.72 5.19
CA VAL A 36 -4.76 -8.44 5.73
C VAL A 36 -3.78 -7.82 4.75
N SER A 37 -4.07 -6.62 4.28
CA SER A 37 -3.16 -5.80 3.49
C SER A 37 -2.48 -4.79 4.40
N VAL A 38 -1.15 -4.74 4.39
CA VAL A 38 -0.33 -3.89 5.25
C VAL A 38 0.59 -3.05 4.40
N LYS A 39 0.47 -1.73 4.52
CA LYS A 39 1.42 -0.79 3.93
C LYS A 39 2.49 -0.45 4.95
N HIS A 40 3.74 -0.73 4.60
CA HIS A 40 4.88 -0.55 5.47
C HIS A 40 6.03 0.14 4.76
N ARG A 41 6.75 1.03 5.44
CA ARG A 41 7.93 1.70 4.88
C ARG A 41 9.24 0.91 4.94
N ARG A 42 9.22 -0.29 5.56
CA ARG A 42 10.39 -1.14 5.85
C ARG A 42 9.90 -2.59 5.93
N ILE A 43 10.79 -3.54 5.68
CA ILE A 43 10.45 -4.97 5.75
C ILE A 43 10.64 -5.46 7.21
N PRO A 44 9.59 -5.99 7.86
CA PRO A 44 9.69 -6.52 9.22
C PRO A 44 10.20 -7.98 9.20
N PHE A 45 11.48 -8.19 8.91
CA PHE A 45 12.11 -9.53 8.88
C PHE A 45 11.78 -10.47 10.06
N PRO A 46 11.84 -10.05 11.34
CA PRO A 46 11.55 -10.96 12.46
C PRO A 46 10.08 -11.41 12.52
N LEU A 47 9.17 -10.67 11.89
CA LEU A 47 7.75 -11.01 11.88
C LEU A 47 7.47 -12.23 11.00
N PHE A 48 8.16 -12.37 9.87
CA PHE A 48 7.93 -13.49 8.94
C PHE A 48 8.23 -14.85 9.58
N ASP A 49 9.28 -14.92 10.40
CA ASP A 49 9.65 -16.14 11.12
C ASP A 49 8.58 -16.53 12.15
N MET A 50 8.01 -15.54 12.85
CA MET A 50 6.94 -15.74 13.83
C MET A 50 5.64 -16.26 13.20
N LEU A 51 5.40 -15.94 11.93
CA LEU A 51 4.19 -16.32 11.21
C LEU A 51 4.29 -17.70 10.55
N ALA A 52 5.51 -18.22 10.39
CA ALA A 52 5.78 -19.49 9.75
C ALA A 52 4.94 -20.62 10.40
N GLY A 53 4.21 -21.35 9.56
CA GLY A 53 3.38 -22.50 9.99
C GLY A 53 1.93 -22.18 10.34
N ARG A 54 1.53 -20.90 10.44
CA ARG A 54 0.12 -20.49 10.62
C ARG A 54 -0.39 -19.60 9.51
N PHE A 55 0.43 -18.64 9.10
CA PHE A 55 0.09 -17.67 8.08
C PHE A 55 1.12 -17.71 6.97
N ASP A 56 0.68 -17.37 5.76
CA ASP A 56 1.53 -17.17 4.60
C ASP A 56 1.42 -15.71 4.18
N TYR A 57 2.39 -15.23 3.40
CA TYR A 57 2.48 -13.82 3.07
C TYR A 57 3.05 -13.57 1.67
N PHE A 58 2.65 -12.44 1.11
CA PHE A 58 3.17 -11.90 -0.13
C PHE A 58 3.68 -10.49 0.13
N CYS A 59 4.92 -10.20 -0.26
CA CYS A 59 5.50 -8.87 -0.11
C CYS A 59 5.85 -8.33 -1.48
N ASP A 60 5.22 -7.22 -1.87
CA ASP A 60 5.56 -6.46 -3.08
C ASP A 60 6.28 -5.18 -2.68
N GLU A 61 7.43 -4.91 -3.30
CA GLU A 61 8.09 -3.61 -3.23
C GLU A 61 7.45 -2.68 -4.26
N ILE A 62 6.68 -1.69 -3.80
CA ILE A 62 6.01 -0.73 -4.67
C ILE A 62 7.00 0.37 -5.08
N THR A 63 7.77 0.87 -4.11
CA THR A 63 8.87 1.82 -4.33
C THR A 63 10.00 1.52 -3.34
N SER A 64 11.18 2.12 -3.53
CA SER A 64 12.38 1.90 -2.68
C SER A 64 12.19 2.18 -1.18
N SER A 65 11.04 2.67 -0.73
CA SER A 65 10.70 2.86 0.68
C SER A 65 9.23 2.58 1.00
N HIS A 66 8.49 1.90 0.10
CA HIS A 66 7.13 1.46 0.36
C HIS A 66 6.93 0.01 -0.08
N TYR A 67 6.56 -0.80 0.90
CA TYR A 67 6.26 -2.20 0.77
C TYR A 67 4.79 -2.42 1.03
N GLN A 68 4.18 -3.23 0.19
CA GLN A 68 2.82 -3.70 0.35
C GLN A 68 2.88 -5.18 0.68
N ILE A 69 2.40 -5.53 1.86
CA ILE A 69 2.45 -6.89 2.38
C ILE A 69 1.03 -7.41 2.51
N TYR A 70 0.77 -8.61 2.03
CA TYR A 70 -0.51 -9.29 2.17
C TYR A 70 -0.30 -10.52 3.02
N PHE A 71 -1.15 -10.73 4.01
CA PHE A 71 -1.12 -11.90 4.88
C PHE A 71 -2.44 -12.67 4.79
N TRP A 72 -2.35 -13.99 4.79
CA TRP A 72 -3.50 -14.89 4.82
C TRP A 72 -3.19 -16.16 5.62
N GLN A 73 -4.22 -16.94 5.94
CA GLN A 73 -4.00 -18.23 6.60
C GLN A 73 -3.34 -19.24 5.65
N LEU A 74 -2.32 -19.97 6.11
CA LEU A 74 -1.47 -20.83 5.27
C LEU A 74 -2.24 -21.86 4.42
N LYS A 75 -3.37 -22.35 4.92
CA LYS A 75 -4.20 -23.37 4.23
C LYS A 75 -5.36 -22.78 3.43
N ASP A 76 -5.37 -21.47 3.23
CA ASP A 76 -6.49 -20.76 2.65
C ASP A 76 -6.23 -20.38 1.18
N SER A 77 -6.60 -21.30 0.29
CA SER A 77 -6.44 -21.10 -1.16
C SER A 77 -7.30 -19.95 -1.70
N LYS A 78 -8.42 -19.62 -1.03
CA LYS A 78 -9.29 -18.52 -1.44
C LYS A 78 -8.64 -17.17 -1.12
N ALA A 79 -8.17 -17.02 0.11
CA ALA A 79 -7.46 -15.84 0.56
C ALA A 79 -6.15 -15.66 -0.22
N LYS A 80 -5.44 -16.76 -0.53
CA LYS A 80 -4.26 -16.73 -1.40
C LYS A 80 -4.58 -16.12 -2.77
N ALA A 81 -5.59 -16.65 -3.46
CA ALA A 81 -5.98 -16.14 -4.77
C ALA A 81 -6.37 -14.65 -4.70
N LEU A 82 -7.09 -14.25 -3.65
CA LEU A 82 -7.44 -12.85 -3.41
C LEU A 82 -6.19 -11.96 -3.23
N ALA A 83 -5.21 -12.40 -2.43
CA ALA A 83 -3.96 -11.68 -2.21
C ALA A 83 -3.15 -11.51 -3.51
N GLU A 84 -3.07 -12.56 -4.34
CA GLU A 84 -2.40 -12.51 -5.66
C GLU A 84 -3.09 -11.50 -6.60
N HIS A 85 -4.42 -11.52 -6.65
CA HIS A 85 -5.19 -10.55 -7.43
C HIS A 85 -5.00 -9.10 -6.95
N LEU A 86 -4.96 -8.88 -5.63
CA LEU A 86 -4.72 -7.55 -5.07
C LEU A 86 -3.33 -7.03 -5.43
N SER A 87 -2.30 -7.88 -5.34
CA SER A 87 -0.93 -7.54 -5.73
C SER A 87 -0.86 -7.07 -7.19
N LEU A 88 -1.45 -7.83 -8.11
CA LEU A 88 -1.49 -7.50 -9.55
C LEU A 88 -2.21 -6.17 -9.83
N ASN A 89 -3.32 -5.90 -9.13
CA ASN A 89 -4.09 -4.69 -9.34
C ASN A 89 -3.43 -3.43 -8.73
N SER A 90 -2.62 -3.59 -7.69
CA SER A 90 -1.94 -2.49 -6.99
C SER A 90 -0.88 -1.83 -7.87
N ARG A 91 -0.09 -2.64 -8.61
CA ARG A 91 0.88 -2.14 -9.60
C ARG A 91 0.25 -1.27 -10.70
N SER A 92 -1.02 -1.50 -11.03
CA SER A 92 -1.75 -0.74 -12.06
C SER A 92 -2.44 0.54 -11.53
N LYS A 93 -2.43 0.77 -10.22
CA LYS A 93 -3.09 1.93 -9.58
C LYS A 93 -2.08 3.03 -9.26
N ASP A 94 -0.91 2.68 -8.72
CA ASP A 94 0.20 3.62 -8.49
C ASP A 94 0.65 4.34 -9.77
N GLN A 95 0.70 3.65 -10.93
CA GLN A 95 0.98 4.30 -12.22
C GLN A 95 0.00 5.44 -12.54
N ARG A 96 -1.30 5.27 -12.21
CA ARG A 96 -2.33 6.28 -12.46
C ARG A 96 -2.30 7.40 -11.44
N ASP A 97 -2.02 7.14 -10.17
CA ASP A 97 -1.92 8.18 -9.15
C ASP A 97 -0.64 9.03 -9.31
N LEU A 98 0.48 8.42 -9.70
CA LEU A 98 1.73 9.11 -10.05
C LEU A 98 1.58 9.97 -11.32
N GLU A 99 0.98 9.44 -12.40
CA GLU A 99 0.71 10.23 -13.63
C GLU A 99 -0.29 11.37 -13.37
N LYS A 100 -1.31 11.15 -12.53
CA LYS A 100 -2.30 12.18 -12.21
C LYS A 100 -1.71 13.29 -11.34
N LEU A 101 -0.79 12.94 -10.41
CA LEU A 101 -0.05 13.93 -9.61
C LEU A 101 0.94 14.74 -10.45
N ASP A 102 1.61 14.12 -11.43
CA ASP A 102 2.53 14.81 -12.33
C ASP A 102 1.77 15.74 -13.30
N LEU A 103 0.63 15.28 -13.83
CA LEU A 103 -0.23 16.07 -14.72
C LEU A 103 -0.83 17.30 -14.01
N GLU A 104 -1.25 17.16 -12.75
CA GLU A 104 -1.79 18.28 -11.97
C GLU A 104 -0.70 19.31 -11.63
N LYS A 105 0.52 18.87 -11.31
CA LYS A 105 1.67 19.76 -11.13
C LYS A 105 2.05 20.49 -12.43
N LEU A 106 1.97 19.82 -13.58
CA LEU A 106 2.18 20.45 -14.89
C LEU A 106 1.10 21.50 -15.20
N ALA A 107 -0.16 21.20 -14.89
CA ALA A 107 -1.29 22.11 -15.11
C ALA A 107 -1.17 23.39 -14.25
N LEU A 108 -0.77 23.27 -12.99
CA LEU A 108 -0.52 24.41 -12.09
C LEU A 108 0.62 25.30 -12.59
N LYS A 109 1.67 24.72 -13.18
CA LYS A 109 2.83 25.48 -13.71
C LYS A 109 2.47 26.34 -14.94
N LYS A 110 1.48 25.93 -15.73
CA LYS A 110 1.00 26.67 -16.92
C LYS A 110 0.22 27.94 -16.56
N LEU A 111 -0.44 27.96 -15.40
CA LEU A 111 -1.29 29.10 -14.96
C LEU A 111 -0.49 30.24 -14.30
N GLY A 112 0.76 29.99 -13.89
CA GLY A 112 1.61 30.98 -13.23
C GLY A 112 2.39 31.93 -14.14
N ASN A 113 2.37 31.75 -15.47
CA ASN A 113 3.27 32.46 -16.38
C ASN A 113 2.63 33.64 -17.15
N HIS A 114 1.52 34.21 -16.64
CA HIS A 114 0.83 35.32 -17.30
C HIS A 114 0.56 36.50 -16.35
N LYS A 115 1.56 36.94 -15.59
CA LYS A 115 1.60 38.30 -15.01
C LYS A 115 3.03 38.83 -14.98
N SER A 116 3.36 39.64 -15.99
CA SER A 116 4.40 40.69 -16.08
C SER A 116 4.73 40.84 -17.58
N SER A 117 4.47 41.93 -18.29
CA SER A 117 4.14 43.29 -17.90
C SER A 117 3.30 43.93 -19.00
N SER A 118 2.22 44.61 -18.60
CA SER A 118 1.69 45.74 -19.36
C SER A 118 2.41 46.99 -18.86
N GLU A 119 2.70 47.90 -19.79
CA GLU A 119 2.88 49.35 -19.61
C GLU A 119 4.08 49.86 -18.79
N HIS A 120 5.03 50.44 -19.52
CA HIS A 120 5.48 51.78 -19.18
C HIS A 120 5.49 52.67 -20.42
N ASP A 121 4.46 53.50 -20.46
CA ASP A 121 4.34 54.82 -21.06
C ASP A 121 5.68 55.56 -21.23
N LYS A 122 5.99 56.01 -22.46
CA LYS A 122 6.20 57.44 -22.80
C LYS A 122 6.40 57.67 -24.30
#